data_AF-F3FJN5-F1
#
_entry.id   AF-F3FJN5-F1
#
_cell.length_a   1.000
_cell.length_b   1.000
_cell.length_c   1.000
_cell.angle_alpha   90.00
_cell.angle_beta   90.00
_cell.angle_gamma   90.00
#
_symmetry.space_group_name_H-M   'P 1'
#
loop_
_entity.id
_entity.type
_entity.pdbx_description
1 polymer ?
#
loop_
_entity_poly.entity_id
_entity_poly.type
_entity_poly.pdbx_seq_one_letter_code
_entity_poly.pdbx_strand_id
1 'polypeptide(L)'
;MVGVDAIVLSTQHNPDVSYKDLREGVMELIVKHVIPAHLLHKDTQFHINPTGNFIIGGPVGDCGLTGRKIIVDTYGGMARHGGGAFSGKDPSKVDRSAAYAGRYVAKNIVAAGLAERCEIQVSYAIGVAQPTSISLNTFGTGKLSDDKIIKLVRDNFDLRPYAITTMLDLLHPMYQATAAYGHFGRTPVEMTVGDDTFTAFTWEKTDRPPTPCAQLPACKNPEKSPGRPGRFGAFFRLRGSHSAVTLQARRDTSSTDAAPANNPAHTLLNNRLPLGLANRRRAWIPIAAYNAIATHSSTRNRPPSTAN
;
A
#
# COMPACT_ATOMS: atom_id res chain seq x y z
N MET A 1 -14.34 12.93 -0.10
CA MET A 1 -13.33 13.81 0.50
C MET A 1 -13.93 15.20 0.55
N VAL A 2 -13.87 15.90 1.69
CA VAL A 2 -14.58 17.18 1.90
C VAL A 2 -13.66 18.38 1.64
N GLY A 3 -12.34 18.21 1.84
CA GLY A 3 -11.30 19.21 1.60
C GLY A 3 -9.95 18.68 2.10
N VAL A 4 -8.87 19.44 1.89
CA VAL A 4 -7.53 19.15 2.44
C VAL A 4 -7.23 20.12 3.58
N ASP A 5 -7.05 19.58 4.78
CA ASP A 5 -6.81 20.39 5.98
C ASP A 5 -5.38 20.96 6.03
N ALA A 6 -4.38 20.15 5.66
CA ALA A 6 -2.98 20.55 5.73
C ALA A 6 -2.15 19.90 4.62
N ILE A 7 -1.25 20.69 4.03
CA ILE A 7 -0.24 20.26 3.07
C ILE A 7 1.14 20.58 3.65
N VAL A 8 1.96 19.54 3.75
CA VAL A 8 3.35 19.65 4.20
C VAL A 8 4.25 19.28 3.04
N LEU A 9 5.16 20.20 2.67
CA LEU A 9 6.15 19.95 1.64
C LEU A 9 7.49 20.51 2.09
N SER A 10 8.47 19.63 2.23
CA SER A 10 9.87 20.02 2.49
C SER A 10 10.72 19.61 1.31
N THR A 11 11.42 20.56 0.71
CA THR A 11 12.33 20.34 -0.43
C THR A 11 13.70 20.93 -0.15
N GLN A 12 14.73 20.15 -0.48
CA GLN A 12 16.09 20.66 -0.54
C GLN A 12 16.19 21.76 -1.60
N HIS A 13 17.02 22.78 -1.37
CA HIS A 13 17.18 23.90 -2.29
C HIS A 13 18.61 24.45 -2.32
N ASN A 14 18.92 25.20 -3.38
CA ASN A 14 20.17 25.95 -3.50
C ASN A 14 20.18 27.11 -2.48
N PRO A 15 21.31 27.38 -1.79
CA PRO A 15 21.42 28.46 -0.80
C PRO A 15 21.13 29.86 -1.34
N ASP A 16 21.25 30.08 -2.65
CA ASP A 16 21.01 31.39 -3.28
C ASP A 16 19.51 31.69 -3.48
N VAL A 17 18.63 30.70 -3.24
CA VAL A 17 17.18 30.88 -3.40
C VAL A 17 16.58 31.45 -2.12
N SER A 18 15.89 32.60 -2.24
CA SER A 18 15.19 33.19 -1.10
C SER A 18 14.01 32.31 -0.65
N TYR A 19 13.70 32.30 0.65
CA TYR A 19 12.56 31.54 1.17
C TYR A 19 11.24 31.98 0.53
N LYS A 20 11.10 33.27 0.21
CA LYS A 20 9.91 33.81 -0.46
C LYS A 20 9.72 33.17 -1.84
N ASP A 21 10.77 33.17 -2.66
CA ASP A 21 10.71 32.62 -4.02
C ASP A 21 10.52 31.10 -3.99
N LEU A 22 11.15 30.42 -3.03
CA LEU A 22 10.93 28.98 -2.81
C LEU A 22 9.47 28.68 -2.47
N ARG A 23 8.90 29.43 -1.52
CA ARG A 23 7.52 29.22 -1.07
C ARG A 23 6.53 29.47 -2.20
N GLU A 24 6.73 30.55 -2.95
CA GLU A 24 5.91 30.90 -4.12
C GLU A 24 6.04 29.83 -5.20
N GLY A 25 7.26 29.42 -5.56
CA GLY A 25 7.51 28.39 -6.56
C GLY A 25 6.87 27.05 -6.18
N VAL A 26 7.00 26.60 -4.93
CA VAL A 26 6.32 25.39 -4.43
C VAL A 26 4.79 25.52 -4.52
N MET A 27 4.25 26.69 -4.15
CA MET A 27 2.81 26.91 -4.15
C MET A 27 2.23 26.90 -5.58
N GLU A 28 2.81 27.68 -6.48
CA GLU A 28 2.29 27.88 -7.84
C GLU A 28 2.60 26.70 -8.77
N LEU A 29 3.82 26.16 -8.70
CA LEU A 29 4.30 25.19 -9.67
C LEU A 29 4.09 23.74 -9.24
N ILE A 30 3.88 23.47 -7.95
CA ILE A 30 3.71 22.11 -7.42
C ILE A 30 2.31 21.96 -6.83
N VAL A 31 2.01 22.70 -5.76
CA VAL A 31 0.79 22.42 -4.97
C VAL A 31 -0.48 22.76 -5.75
N LYS A 32 -0.58 23.95 -6.36
CA LYS A 32 -1.76 24.33 -7.16
C LYS A 32 -1.88 23.55 -8.46
N HIS A 33 -0.77 23.02 -8.97
CA HIS A 33 -0.76 22.21 -10.18
C HIS A 33 -1.26 20.78 -9.92
N VAL A 34 -0.94 20.22 -8.75
CA VAL A 34 -1.24 18.82 -8.42
C VAL A 34 -2.55 18.67 -7.65
N ILE A 35 -2.85 19.59 -6.72
CA ILE A 35 -4.03 19.48 -5.86
C ILE A 35 -5.24 20.16 -6.53
N PRO A 36 -6.35 19.44 -6.79
CA PRO A 36 -7.55 20.03 -7.35
C PRO A 36 -8.05 21.22 -6.53
N ALA A 37 -8.31 22.35 -7.21
CA ALA A 37 -8.68 23.61 -6.56
C ALA A 37 -9.89 23.51 -5.62
N HIS A 38 -10.87 22.65 -5.93
CA HIS A 38 -12.07 22.45 -5.09
C HIS A 38 -11.78 21.75 -3.75
N LEU A 39 -10.60 21.16 -3.58
CA LEU A 39 -10.16 20.57 -2.31
C LEU A 39 -9.43 21.58 -1.41
N LEU A 40 -8.97 22.70 -1.97
CA LEU A 40 -8.29 23.76 -1.23
C LEU A 40 -9.33 24.78 -0.75
N HIS A 41 -9.28 25.13 0.54
CA HIS A 41 -10.14 26.13 1.14
C HIS A 41 -9.33 27.16 1.92
N LYS A 42 -9.99 28.24 2.35
CA LYS A 42 -9.36 29.35 3.08
C LYS A 42 -8.58 28.91 4.33
N ASP A 43 -9.05 27.84 4.98
CA ASP A 43 -8.47 27.31 6.21
C ASP A 43 -7.42 26.20 5.95
N THR A 44 -7.10 25.88 4.69
CA THR A 44 -6.06 24.89 4.36
C THR A 44 -4.69 25.41 4.81
N GLN A 45 -4.00 24.61 5.61
CA GLN A 45 -2.69 24.96 6.14
C GLN A 45 -1.57 24.55 5.16
N PHE A 46 -0.61 25.46 4.93
CA PHE A 46 0.52 25.22 4.03
C PHE A 46 1.86 25.33 4.78
N HIS A 47 2.43 24.17 5.10
CA HIS A 47 3.71 24.00 5.78
C HIS A 47 4.81 23.73 4.74
N ILE A 48 5.36 24.81 4.16
CA ILE A 48 6.41 24.74 3.13
C ILE A 48 7.76 25.07 3.77
N ASN A 49 8.68 24.09 3.76
CA ASN A 49 9.98 24.15 4.44
C ASN A 49 9.86 24.80 5.84
N PRO A 50 9.09 24.21 6.78
CA PRO A 50 8.78 24.85 8.06
C PRO A 50 10.01 25.09 8.95
N THR A 51 11.11 24.36 8.72
CA THR A 51 12.40 24.56 9.38
C THR A 51 13.21 25.72 8.77
N GLY A 52 12.71 26.36 7.71
CA GLY A 52 13.41 27.38 6.93
C GLY A 52 14.39 26.75 5.95
N ASN A 53 15.67 26.80 6.28
CA ASN A 53 16.75 26.38 5.38
C ASN A 53 16.85 24.84 5.31
N PHE A 54 16.95 24.33 4.09
CA PHE A 54 17.16 22.92 3.79
C PHE A 54 18.14 22.81 2.62
N ILE A 55 19.41 23.12 2.91
CA ILE A 55 20.48 23.17 1.89
C ILE A 55 21.20 21.84 1.77
N ILE A 56 21.57 21.24 2.91
CA ILE A 56 22.21 19.93 2.96
C ILE A 56 21.12 18.87 3.11
N GLY A 57 21.14 17.88 2.22
CA GLY A 57 20.16 16.80 2.16
C GLY A 57 20.75 15.55 1.53
N GLY A 58 19.87 14.59 1.20
CA GLY A 58 20.28 13.29 0.69
C GLY A 58 21.07 12.46 1.74
N PRO A 59 21.84 11.45 1.29
CA PRO A 59 22.56 10.53 2.18
C PRO A 59 23.57 11.18 3.12
N VAL A 60 24.02 12.40 2.81
CA VAL A 60 24.92 13.18 3.67
C VAL A 60 24.20 13.65 4.95
N GLY A 61 22.90 13.95 4.86
CA GLY A 61 22.10 14.43 5.99
C GLY A 61 21.30 13.35 6.71
N ASP A 62 20.87 12.30 6.01
CA ASP A 62 20.09 11.20 6.59
C ASP A 62 20.42 9.86 5.90
N CYS A 63 20.69 8.83 6.70
CA CYS A 63 21.05 7.51 6.19
C CYS A 63 19.84 6.79 5.59
N GLY A 64 19.90 6.50 4.30
CA GLY A 64 18.87 5.71 3.61
C GLY A 64 19.15 4.20 3.67
N LEU A 65 18.10 3.41 3.91
CA LEU A 65 18.15 1.94 3.77
C LEU A 65 16.96 1.43 2.95
N THR A 66 17.21 0.41 2.13
CA THR A 66 16.18 -0.29 1.35
C THR A 66 15.07 -0.82 2.26
N GLY A 67 13.81 -0.62 1.86
CA GLY A 67 12.66 -1.12 2.61
C GLY A 67 12.24 -0.28 3.82
N ARG A 68 12.74 0.96 3.96
CA ARG A 68 12.33 1.89 5.03
C ARG A 68 11.13 2.78 4.68
N LYS A 69 10.54 2.62 3.49
CA LYS A 69 9.40 3.39 3.00
C LYS A 69 8.20 2.53 2.56
N ILE A 70 8.05 1.33 3.13
CA ILE A 70 7.01 0.35 2.75
C ILE A 70 5.56 0.89 2.78
N ILE A 71 5.23 1.85 3.65
CA ILE A 71 3.89 2.45 3.67
C ILE A 71 3.70 3.49 2.55
N VAL A 72 4.77 4.20 2.19
CA VAL A 72 4.80 5.10 1.02
C VAL A 72 4.74 4.29 -0.27
N ASP A 73 5.42 3.14 -0.32
CA ASP A 73 5.44 2.23 -1.47
C ASP A 73 4.05 1.63 -1.77
N THR A 74 3.14 1.64 -0.79
CA THR A 74 1.84 0.96 -0.86
C THR A 74 0.64 1.90 -0.82
N TYR A 75 -0.03 2.03 0.33
CA TYR A 75 -1.37 2.60 0.44
C TYR A 75 -1.45 3.80 1.39
N GLY A 76 -0.31 4.36 1.80
CA GLY A 76 -0.29 5.54 2.67
C GLY A 76 -0.99 5.34 4.02
N GLY A 77 -1.03 4.10 4.52
CA GLY A 77 -1.70 3.74 5.78
C GLY A 77 -3.19 3.38 5.65
N MET A 78 -3.77 3.47 4.45
CA MET A 78 -5.18 3.14 4.22
C MET A 78 -5.48 1.63 4.29
N ALA A 79 -4.46 0.80 4.05
CA ALA A 79 -4.52 -0.65 4.22
C ALA A 79 -3.50 -1.11 5.24
N ARG A 80 -3.72 -2.30 5.80
CA ARG A 80 -2.72 -2.96 6.63
C ARG A 80 -1.50 -3.29 5.77
N HIS A 81 -0.35 -3.57 6.39
CA HIS A 81 0.87 -3.96 5.67
C HIS A 81 1.50 -5.21 6.31
N GLY A 82 2.07 -6.08 5.48
CA GLY A 82 2.63 -7.36 5.91
C GLY A 82 4.04 -7.33 6.49
N GLY A 83 4.70 -6.18 6.40
CA GLY A 83 6.08 -5.96 6.83
C GLY A 83 7.14 -6.21 5.74
N GLY A 84 6.82 -6.98 4.70
CA GLY A 84 7.73 -7.26 3.60
C GLY A 84 8.06 -6.05 2.73
N ALA A 85 9.35 -5.69 2.62
CA ALA A 85 9.80 -4.70 1.64
C ALA A 85 9.78 -5.25 0.20
N PHE A 86 9.64 -4.36 -0.80
CA PHE A 86 9.60 -4.75 -2.21
C PHE A 86 10.96 -4.65 -2.91
N SER A 87 11.58 -3.47 -2.91
CA SER A 87 12.83 -3.19 -3.65
C SER A 87 13.98 -4.13 -3.26
N GLY A 88 14.77 -4.54 -4.26
CA GLY A 88 15.89 -5.48 -4.09
C GLY A 88 15.54 -6.97 -4.07
N LYS A 89 14.27 -7.36 -4.27
CA LYS A 89 13.82 -8.75 -4.28
C LYS A 89 13.31 -9.18 -5.65
N ASP A 90 13.77 -10.30 -6.21
CA ASP A 90 13.19 -10.86 -7.44
C ASP A 90 11.78 -11.44 -7.18
N PRO A 91 10.94 -11.69 -8.21
CA PRO A 91 9.54 -12.07 -8.03
C PRO A 91 9.31 -13.45 -7.39
N SER A 92 10.35 -14.28 -7.21
CA SER A 92 10.21 -15.50 -6.39
C SER A 92 9.92 -15.19 -4.91
N LYS A 93 10.21 -13.97 -4.45
CA LYS A 93 9.94 -13.52 -3.07
C LYS A 93 8.51 -13.03 -2.98
N VAL A 94 7.69 -13.79 -2.26
CA VAL A 94 6.27 -13.51 -2.06
C VAL A 94 5.99 -12.16 -1.42
N ASP A 95 6.97 -11.57 -0.71
CA ASP A 95 6.89 -10.19 -0.23
C ASP A 95 6.49 -9.19 -1.34
N ARG A 96 7.03 -9.38 -2.54
CA ARG A 96 6.72 -8.54 -3.70
C ARG A 96 5.59 -9.15 -4.53
N SER A 97 5.75 -10.39 -4.97
CA SER A 97 4.84 -10.99 -5.95
C SER A 97 3.43 -11.18 -5.38
N ALA A 98 3.27 -11.63 -4.14
CA ALA A 98 1.95 -11.78 -3.54
C ALA A 98 1.31 -10.43 -3.19
N ALA A 99 2.09 -9.41 -2.82
CA ALA A 99 1.55 -8.07 -2.63
C ALA A 99 1.01 -7.48 -3.94
N TYR A 100 1.72 -7.68 -5.06
CA TYR A 100 1.26 -7.29 -6.40
C TYR A 100 0.02 -8.08 -6.82
N ALA A 101 0.00 -9.39 -6.59
CA ALA A 101 -1.16 -10.23 -6.86
C ALA A 101 -2.38 -9.79 -6.02
N GLY A 102 -2.17 -9.46 -4.74
CA GLY A 102 -3.21 -8.91 -3.88
C GLY A 102 -3.79 -7.61 -4.44
N ARG A 103 -2.93 -6.70 -4.92
CA ARG A 103 -3.37 -5.46 -5.59
C ARG A 103 -4.20 -5.78 -6.82
N TYR A 104 -3.70 -6.66 -7.68
CA TYR A 104 -4.37 -7.07 -8.91
C TYR A 104 -5.75 -7.67 -8.64
N VAL A 105 -5.86 -8.58 -7.66
CA VAL A 105 -7.13 -9.18 -7.24
C VAL A 105 -8.09 -8.12 -6.70
N ALA A 106 -7.67 -7.30 -5.72
CA ALA A 106 -8.53 -6.27 -5.14
C ALA A 106 -9.02 -5.28 -6.19
N LYS A 107 -8.14 -4.85 -7.12
CA LYS A 107 -8.49 -3.93 -8.20
C LYS A 107 -9.50 -4.55 -9.16
N ASN A 108 -9.34 -5.82 -9.54
CA ASN A 108 -10.29 -6.52 -10.41
C ASN A 108 -11.66 -6.74 -9.74
N ILE A 109 -11.71 -7.02 -8.43
CA ILE A 109 -12.97 -7.13 -7.67
C ILE A 109 -13.75 -5.81 -7.70
N VAL A 110 -13.08 -4.69 -7.44
CA VAL A 110 -13.70 -3.37 -7.46
C VAL A 110 -14.09 -2.97 -8.89
N ALA A 111 -13.25 -3.24 -9.89
CA ALA A 111 -13.54 -2.98 -11.29
C ALA A 111 -14.74 -3.80 -11.82
N ALA A 112 -14.90 -5.04 -11.34
CA ALA A 112 -16.06 -5.88 -11.63
C ALA A 112 -17.35 -5.41 -10.91
N GLY A 113 -17.26 -4.38 -10.07
CA GLY A 113 -18.39 -3.85 -9.31
C GLY A 113 -18.91 -4.81 -8.25
N LEU A 114 -18.08 -5.74 -7.75
CA LEU A 114 -18.44 -6.65 -6.66
C LEU A 114 -18.41 -5.97 -5.30
N ALA A 115 -17.61 -4.92 -5.15
CA ALA A 115 -17.52 -4.08 -3.96
C ALA A 115 -17.04 -2.67 -4.34
N GLU A 116 -17.34 -1.67 -3.54
CA GLU A 116 -16.77 -0.32 -3.70
C GLU A 116 -15.37 -0.22 -3.09
N ARG A 117 -15.11 -1.04 -2.06
CA ARG A 117 -13.83 -1.14 -1.35
C ARG A 117 -13.52 -2.61 -1.09
N CYS A 118 -12.28 -3.02 -1.29
CA CYS A 118 -11.86 -4.40 -1.04
C CYS A 118 -10.45 -4.41 -0.49
N GLU A 119 -10.24 -5.00 0.69
CA GLU A 119 -8.92 -5.38 1.21
C GLU A 119 -8.77 -6.91 1.16
N ILE A 120 -7.67 -7.41 0.62
CA ILE A 120 -7.33 -8.83 0.59
C ILE A 120 -6.02 -9.06 1.34
N GLN A 121 -5.95 -10.16 2.10
CA GLN A 121 -4.75 -10.66 2.74
C GLN A 121 -4.42 -12.06 2.22
N VAL A 122 -3.14 -12.31 1.91
CA VAL A 122 -2.64 -13.63 1.53
C VAL A 122 -1.40 -13.96 2.34
N SER A 123 -1.28 -15.19 2.84
CA SER A 123 -0.10 -15.64 3.58
C SER A 123 0.51 -16.92 3.03
N TYR A 124 1.81 -17.10 3.25
CA TYR A 124 2.56 -18.28 2.78
C TYR A 124 3.42 -18.87 3.89
N ALA A 125 3.67 -20.17 3.78
CA ALA A 125 4.72 -20.87 4.52
C ALA A 125 5.88 -21.16 3.56
N ILE A 126 7.12 -21.04 4.06
CA ILE A 126 8.31 -21.33 3.25
C ILE A 126 8.27 -22.76 2.72
N GLY A 127 8.53 -22.94 1.42
CA GLY A 127 8.48 -24.24 0.73
C GLY A 127 7.07 -24.76 0.41
N VAL A 128 6.00 -24.05 0.78
CA VAL A 128 4.62 -24.42 0.45
C VAL A 128 4.13 -23.53 -0.69
N ALA A 129 3.77 -24.17 -1.82
CA ALA A 129 3.33 -23.43 -3.00
C ALA A 129 1.96 -22.75 -2.82
N GLN A 130 1.03 -23.42 -2.15
CA GLN A 130 -0.30 -22.88 -1.91
C GLN A 130 -0.28 -21.84 -0.77
N PRO A 131 -1.07 -20.76 -0.86
CA PRO A 131 -1.26 -19.86 0.26
C PRO A 131 -1.78 -20.61 1.48
N THR A 132 -1.21 -20.33 2.66
CA THR A 132 -1.70 -20.87 3.94
C THR A 132 -3.01 -20.24 4.36
N SER A 133 -3.25 -18.98 3.98
CA SER A 133 -4.53 -18.32 4.18
C SER A 133 -4.80 -17.30 3.07
N ILE A 134 -6.10 -17.09 2.81
CA ILE A 134 -6.63 -15.97 2.04
C ILE A 134 -7.78 -15.41 2.86
N SER A 135 -7.73 -14.13 3.23
CA SER A 135 -8.85 -13.42 3.85
C SER A 135 -9.17 -12.15 3.06
N LEU A 136 -10.42 -11.70 3.16
CA LEU A 136 -10.93 -10.58 2.39
C LEU A 136 -11.91 -9.79 3.24
N ASN A 137 -11.92 -8.47 3.09
CA ASN A 137 -12.84 -7.56 3.75
C ASN A 137 -13.35 -6.50 2.76
N THR A 138 -14.65 -6.50 2.48
CA THR A 138 -15.28 -5.48 1.62
C THR A 138 -15.77 -4.25 2.38
N PHE A 139 -15.53 -4.18 3.69
CA PHE A 139 -15.97 -3.08 4.57
C PHE A 139 -17.48 -2.80 4.48
N GLY A 140 -18.28 -3.86 4.29
CA GLY A 140 -19.73 -3.75 4.13
C GLY A 140 -20.20 -3.22 2.78
N THR A 141 -19.30 -3.03 1.81
CA THR A 141 -19.64 -2.54 0.46
C THR A 141 -19.82 -3.64 -0.58
N GLY A 142 -19.65 -4.91 -0.18
CA GLY A 142 -19.76 -6.06 -1.08
C GLY A 142 -21.21 -6.34 -1.51
N LYS A 143 -21.41 -6.66 -2.79
CA LYS A 143 -22.68 -7.19 -3.34
C LYS A 143 -22.88 -8.67 -3.03
N LEU A 144 -21.80 -9.37 -2.68
CA LEU A 144 -21.77 -10.75 -2.23
C LEU A 144 -21.08 -10.80 -0.86
N SER A 145 -21.30 -11.87 -0.10
CA SER A 145 -20.54 -12.09 1.14
C SER A 145 -19.05 -12.28 0.83
N ASP A 146 -18.19 -11.86 1.75
CA ASP A 146 -16.73 -11.96 1.59
C ASP A 146 -16.30 -13.41 1.28
N ASP A 147 -16.93 -14.42 1.91
CA ASP A 147 -16.68 -15.85 1.61
C ASP A 147 -16.97 -16.24 0.15
N LYS A 148 -18.05 -15.70 -0.44
CA LYS A 148 -18.38 -15.96 -1.86
C LYS A 148 -17.37 -15.29 -2.78
N ILE A 149 -16.90 -14.09 -2.42
CA ILE A 149 -15.86 -13.40 -3.17
C ILE A 149 -14.53 -14.16 -3.05
N ILE A 150 -14.16 -14.67 -1.88
CA ILE A 150 -12.97 -15.51 -1.69
C ILE A 150 -13.03 -16.75 -2.58
N LYS A 151 -14.19 -17.41 -2.69
CA LYS A 151 -14.37 -18.54 -3.62
C LYS A 151 -14.10 -18.12 -5.06
N LEU A 152 -14.69 -17.01 -5.52
CA LEU A 152 -14.42 -16.47 -6.86
C LEU A 152 -12.93 -16.16 -7.05
N VAL A 153 -12.25 -15.63 -6.03
CA VAL A 153 -10.80 -15.38 -6.10
C VAL A 153 -10.04 -16.68 -6.32
N ARG A 154 -10.36 -17.73 -5.57
CA ARG A 154 -9.70 -19.04 -5.72
C ARG A 154 -9.95 -19.68 -7.08
N ASP A 155 -11.15 -19.50 -7.63
CA ASP A 155 -11.54 -20.07 -8.92
C ASP A 155 -10.91 -19.31 -10.10
N ASN A 156 -10.63 -18.01 -9.94
CA ASN A 156 -10.17 -17.15 -11.02
C ASN A 156 -8.67 -16.82 -10.96
N PHE A 157 -8.02 -16.86 -9.80
CA PHE A 157 -6.62 -16.45 -9.63
C PHE A 157 -5.79 -17.57 -9.00
N ASP A 158 -4.75 -17.98 -9.73
CA ASP A 158 -3.75 -18.90 -9.19
C ASP A 158 -2.70 -18.13 -8.40
N LEU A 159 -2.81 -18.18 -7.07
CA LEU A 159 -1.95 -17.45 -6.14
C LEU A 159 -0.71 -18.23 -5.71
N ARG A 160 -0.32 -19.29 -6.43
CA ARG A 160 0.99 -19.93 -6.20
C ARG A 160 2.11 -19.01 -6.70
N PRO A 161 3.29 -18.92 -6.04
CA PRO A 161 4.33 -17.95 -6.40
C PRO A 161 4.77 -17.99 -7.88
N TYR A 162 4.92 -19.20 -8.44
CA TYR A 162 5.26 -19.37 -9.85
C TYR A 162 4.14 -18.88 -10.77
N ALA A 163 2.89 -19.25 -10.46
CA ALA A 163 1.73 -18.82 -11.23
C ALA A 163 1.53 -17.30 -11.18
N ILE A 164 1.78 -16.66 -10.05
CA ILE A 164 1.77 -15.18 -9.94
C ILE A 164 2.83 -14.57 -10.86
N THR A 165 4.04 -15.11 -10.84
CA THR A 165 5.15 -14.63 -11.68
C THR A 165 4.78 -14.67 -13.16
N THR A 166 4.12 -15.74 -13.61
CA THR A 166 3.64 -15.87 -15.00
C THR A 166 2.41 -15.00 -15.27
N MET A 167 1.41 -15.01 -14.37
CA MET A 167 0.16 -14.26 -14.52
C MET A 167 0.38 -12.76 -14.66
N LEU A 168 1.36 -12.22 -13.93
CA LEU A 168 1.69 -10.80 -13.94
C LEU A 168 2.93 -10.50 -14.79
N ASP A 169 3.46 -11.46 -15.52
CA ASP A 169 4.61 -11.27 -16.41
C ASP A 169 5.78 -10.55 -15.72
N LEU A 170 6.24 -11.13 -14.60
CA LEU A 170 7.17 -10.44 -13.68
C LEU A 170 8.65 -10.63 -14.04
N LEU A 171 9.00 -11.42 -15.05
CA LEU A 171 10.38 -11.73 -15.39
C LEU A 171 11.01 -10.71 -16.36
N HIS A 172 10.82 -9.43 -16.05
CA HIS A 172 11.32 -8.31 -16.84
C HIS A 172 12.03 -7.25 -15.98
N PRO A 173 12.98 -6.48 -16.54
CA PRO A 173 13.73 -5.44 -15.83
C PRO A 173 12.92 -4.15 -15.58
N MET A 174 11.66 -4.25 -15.14
CA MET A 174 10.76 -3.11 -14.92
C MET A 174 10.92 -2.41 -13.56
N TYR A 175 11.64 -3.04 -12.62
CA TYR A 175 11.48 -2.74 -11.20
C TYR A 175 12.11 -1.43 -10.72
N GLN A 176 13.08 -0.87 -11.44
CA GLN A 176 13.64 0.43 -11.09
C GLN A 176 12.57 1.52 -11.15
N ALA A 177 11.68 1.47 -12.15
CA ALA A 177 10.58 2.42 -12.27
C ALA A 177 9.59 2.33 -11.10
N THR A 178 9.54 1.21 -10.37
CA THR A 178 8.63 0.99 -9.23
C THR A 178 9.18 1.55 -7.91
N ALA A 179 10.50 1.80 -7.81
CA ALA A 179 11.19 2.08 -6.55
C ALA A 179 10.98 3.50 -5.99
N ALA A 180 10.21 4.34 -6.68
CA ALA A 180 9.82 5.68 -6.25
C ALA A 180 8.39 5.98 -6.71
N TYR A 181 7.71 6.88 -5.99
CA TYR A 181 6.33 7.33 -6.26
C TYR A 181 5.26 6.24 -6.13
N GLY A 182 5.55 5.18 -5.37
CA GLY A 182 4.62 4.10 -5.09
C GLY A 182 4.59 3.00 -6.16
N HIS A 183 4.33 1.78 -5.71
CA HIS A 183 4.19 0.59 -6.56
C HIS A 183 2.77 0.44 -7.12
N PHE A 184 1.78 1.08 -6.50
CA PHE A 184 0.36 0.94 -6.81
C PHE A 184 -0.27 2.26 -7.23
N GLY A 185 -1.35 2.17 -8.01
CA GLY A 185 -2.11 3.33 -8.50
C GLY A 185 -1.55 3.99 -9.76
N ARG A 186 -0.50 3.42 -10.36
CA ARG A 186 0.12 3.90 -11.60
C ARG A 186 -0.41 3.12 -12.79
N THR A 187 -0.67 3.79 -13.90
CA THR A 187 -1.19 3.13 -15.11
C THR A 187 -0.14 2.20 -15.70
N PRO A 188 -0.52 1.00 -16.20
CA PRO A 188 0.38 0.16 -16.98
C PRO A 188 0.99 0.93 -18.16
N VAL A 189 2.28 0.74 -18.39
CA VAL A 189 3.02 1.39 -19.48
C VAL A 189 3.91 0.39 -20.18
N GLU A 190 4.05 0.51 -21.50
CA GLU A 190 5.07 -0.25 -22.23
C GLU A 190 6.46 0.33 -21.94
N MET A 191 7.42 -0.56 -21.76
CA MET A 191 8.81 -0.21 -21.51
C MET A 191 9.71 -1.12 -22.34
N THR A 192 10.78 -0.55 -22.86
CA THR A 192 11.83 -1.28 -23.56
C THR A 192 13.14 -1.13 -22.81
N VAL A 193 13.79 -2.24 -22.47
CA VAL A 193 15.11 -2.26 -21.82
C VAL A 193 16.00 -3.23 -22.59
N GLY A 194 17.00 -2.69 -23.29
CA GLY A 194 17.74 -3.49 -24.29
C GLY A 194 16.81 -3.91 -25.42
N ASP A 195 16.79 -5.20 -25.74
CA ASP A 195 15.94 -5.78 -26.78
C ASP A 195 14.59 -6.30 -26.25
N ASP A 196 14.33 -6.15 -24.95
CA ASP A 196 13.13 -6.67 -24.29
C ASP A 196 12.07 -5.57 -24.15
N THR A 197 10.88 -5.79 -24.74
CA THR A 197 9.72 -4.89 -24.66
C THR A 197 8.58 -5.58 -23.93
N PHE A 198 8.12 -4.96 -22.85
CA PHE A 198 7.13 -5.53 -21.94
C PHE A 198 6.23 -4.45 -21.34
N THR A 199 5.12 -4.86 -20.73
CA THR A 199 4.26 -3.94 -19.96
C THR A 199 4.72 -3.89 -18.51
N ALA A 200 5.08 -2.70 -17.99
CA ALA A 200 5.29 -2.49 -16.56
C ALA A 200 3.96 -2.26 -15.83
N PHE A 201 3.95 -2.49 -14.51
CA PHE A 201 2.77 -2.34 -13.64
C PHE A 201 1.58 -3.22 -14.07
N THR A 202 1.84 -4.43 -14.56
CA THR A 202 0.80 -5.39 -14.99
C THR A 202 -0.27 -5.66 -13.93
N TRP A 203 0.08 -5.60 -12.63
CA TRP A 203 -0.85 -5.73 -11.52
C TRP A 203 -1.87 -4.60 -11.39
N GLU A 204 -1.74 -3.54 -12.18
CA GLU A 204 -2.72 -2.45 -12.30
C GLU A 204 -3.70 -2.68 -13.45
N LYS A 205 -3.60 -3.77 -14.22
CA LYS A 205 -4.62 -4.14 -15.21
C LYS A 205 -5.93 -4.59 -14.54
N THR A 206 -7.04 -4.43 -15.25
CA THR A 206 -8.40 -4.85 -14.82
C THR A 206 -9.03 -5.80 -15.85
N ASP A 207 -8.20 -6.71 -16.37
CA ASP A 207 -8.47 -7.64 -17.46
C ASP A 207 -9.00 -9.00 -16.99
N ARG A 208 -9.11 -9.21 -15.67
CA ARG A 208 -9.55 -10.48 -15.08
C ARG A 208 -10.60 -10.24 -14.00
N PRO A 209 -11.77 -9.66 -14.35
CA PRO A 209 -12.85 -9.50 -13.39
C PRO A 209 -13.27 -10.90 -12.89
N PRO A 210 -13.28 -11.15 -11.57
CA PRO A 210 -13.83 -12.39 -11.03
C PRO A 210 -15.31 -12.41 -11.35
N THR A 211 -15.66 -13.17 -12.39
CA THR A 211 -16.99 -13.13 -13.00
C THR A 211 -18.00 -13.86 -12.11
N PRO A 212 -19.17 -13.26 -11.81
CA PRO A 212 -20.37 -14.02 -11.42
C PRO A 212 -21.42 -14.04 -12.56
N CYS A 213 -21.07 -13.48 -13.73
CA CYS A 213 -21.99 -12.84 -14.65
C CYS A 213 -22.59 -13.76 -15.72
N ALA A 214 -23.00 -14.97 -15.34
CA ALA A 214 -24.14 -15.59 -16.01
C ALA A 214 -25.44 -15.47 -15.19
N GLN A 215 -25.41 -15.05 -13.91
CA GLN A 215 -26.57 -15.25 -13.02
C GLN A 215 -26.86 -14.17 -11.97
N LEU A 216 -26.17 -13.01 -11.92
CA LEU A 216 -26.55 -11.95 -10.97
C LEU A 216 -27.53 -10.93 -11.59
N PRO A 217 -28.79 -10.83 -11.10
CA PRO A 217 -29.79 -9.90 -11.62
C PRO A 217 -29.46 -8.41 -11.40
N ALA A 218 -28.47 -8.09 -10.56
CA ALA A 218 -28.10 -6.71 -10.24
C ALA A 218 -27.31 -5.96 -11.34
N CYS A 219 -26.89 -6.63 -12.42
CA CYS A 219 -26.20 -6.00 -13.56
C CYS A 219 -27.13 -5.70 -14.75
N LYS A 220 -28.43 -6.05 -14.69
CA LYS A 220 -29.41 -5.76 -15.74
C LYS A 220 -30.32 -4.62 -15.26
N ASN A 221 -30.08 -3.41 -15.78
CA ASN A 221 -30.87 -2.16 -15.68
C ASN A 221 -30.29 -1.06 -14.77
N PRO A 222 -29.74 0.02 -15.34
CA PRO A 222 -29.42 1.25 -14.61
C PRO A 222 -30.58 2.25 -14.51
N GLU A 223 -31.81 1.88 -14.88
CA GLU A 223 -32.96 2.80 -14.85
C GLU A 223 -34.10 2.30 -13.95
N LYS A 224 -34.61 3.24 -13.14
CA LYS A 224 -35.76 3.19 -12.21
C LYS A 224 -35.45 2.79 -10.77
N SER A 225 -35.01 3.76 -9.98
CA SER A 225 -35.42 3.87 -8.58
C SER A 225 -36.77 4.62 -8.53
N PRO A 226 -37.89 4.00 -8.10
CA PRO A 226 -39.08 4.77 -7.77
C PRO A 226 -38.93 5.28 -6.34
N GLY A 227 -38.94 6.61 -6.20
CA GLY A 227 -39.06 7.24 -4.90
C GLY A 227 -40.36 6.82 -4.21
N ARG A 228 -40.30 6.60 -2.89
CA ARG A 228 -41.44 6.81 -2.01
C ARG A 228 -40.99 7.49 -0.71
N PRO A 229 -41.76 8.48 -0.23
CA PRO A 229 -41.56 9.10 1.07
C PRO A 229 -42.29 8.30 2.15
N GLY A 230 -41.69 8.21 3.35
CA GLY A 230 -42.32 7.59 4.51
C GLY A 230 -41.69 8.09 5.80
N ARG A 231 -42.47 8.83 6.58
CA ARG A 231 -42.14 9.44 7.89
C ARG A 231 -42.12 8.41 9.03
N PHE A 232 -41.56 8.87 10.15
CA PHE A 232 -41.63 8.39 11.55
C PHE A 232 -40.62 7.29 11.92
N GLY A 233 -39.92 7.35 13.05
CA GLY A 233 -40.06 8.21 14.23
C GLY A 233 -38.80 8.20 15.08
N ALA A 234 -38.68 9.24 15.90
CA ALA A 234 -37.62 9.42 16.87
C ALA A 234 -37.59 8.25 17.88
N PHE A 235 -36.39 7.71 18.12
CA PHE A 235 -36.05 7.08 19.40
C PHE A 235 -34.72 7.64 19.87
N PHE A 236 -34.82 8.55 20.84
CA PHE A 236 -33.73 8.93 21.72
C PHE A 236 -33.42 7.77 22.66
N ARG A 237 -32.15 7.37 22.77
CA ARG A 237 -31.59 6.93 24.05
C ARG A 237 -30.10 7.26 24.14
N LEU A 238 -29.80 8.13 25.10
CA LEU A 238 -28.47 8.56 25.54
C LEU A 238 -27.69 7.44 26.24
N ARG A 239 -26.37 7.41 26.02
CA ARG A 239 -25.24 7.31 26.98
C ARG A 239 -23.96 7.08 26.16
N GLY A 240 -23.01 8.02 26.12
CA GLY A 240 -21.90 8.14 27.09
C GLY A 240 -20.71 7.29 26.62
N SER A 241 -19.77 7.84 25.84
CA SER A 241 -18.54 8.51 26.28
C SER A 241 -17.44 7.56 26.81
N HIS A 242 -16.38 7.44 25.99
CA HIS A 242 -14.96 7.28 26.32
C HIS A 242 -14.39 5.94 26.84
N SER A 243 -13.21 5.65 26.25
CA SER A 243 -12.07 4.89 26.77
C SER A 243 -12.05 3.36 26.54
N ALA A 244 -11.45 2.95 25.41
CA ALA A 244 -10.76 1.67 25.33
C ALA A 244 -9.34 1.86 25.87
N VAL A 245 -9.07 1.16 26.95
CA VAL A 245 -7.86 1.15 27.76
C VAL A 245 -6.68 0.53 27.00
N THR A 246 -5.57 1.26 26.88
CA THR A 246 -4.27 0.72 26.50
C THR A 246 -3.63 0.10 27.74
N LEU A 247 -3.51 -1.23 27.76
CA LEU A 247 -2.72 -1.97 28.75
C LEU A 247 -1.23 -1.76 28.45
N GLN A 248 -0.61 -0.83 29.17
CA GLN A 248 0.83 -0.62 29.18
C GLN A 248 1.42 -1.46 30.32
N ALA A 249 2.04 -2.59 30.00
CA ALA A 249 2.78 -3.37 30.98
C ALA A 249 4.06 -2.61 31.38
N ARG A 250 4.10 -2.12 32.62
CA ARG A 250 5.33 -1.68 33.27
C ARG A 250 6.27 -2.87 33.41
N ARG A 251 7.54 -2.72 33.00
CA ARG A 251 8.62 -3.49 33.58
C ARG A 251 9.16 -2.68 34.75
N ASP A 252 9.05 -3.26 35.94
CA ASP A 252 9.74 -2.77 37.12
C ASP A 252 11.24 -2.89 36.92
N THR A 253 11.93 -1.80 37.26
CA THR A 253 13.37 -1.72 37.44
C THR A 253 13.74 -2.41 38.75
N SER A 254 14.60 -3.42 38.68
CA SER A 254 15.46 -3.80 39.80
C SER A 254 16.91 -3.78 39.35
N SER A 255 17.64 -2.84 39.94
CA SER A 255 19.07 -2.60 39.87
C SER A 255 19.91 -3.82 40.28
N THR A 256 21.00 -4.06 39.55
CA THR A 256 22.29 -4.43 40.14
C THR A 256 23.40 -3.90 39.22
N ASP A 257 24.33 -3.17 39.84
CA ASP A 257 25.51 -2.55 39.27
C ASP A 257 26.50 -3.54 38.63
N ALA A 258 27.11 -3.15 37.50
CA ALA A 258 28.47 -3.55 37.14
C ALA A 258 29.08 -2.51 36.18
N ALA A 259 30.27 -2.01 36.56
CA ALA A 259 31.05 -0.92 35.97
C ALA A 259 31.63 -1.21 34.57
N PRO A 260 32.16 -0.20 33.84
CA PRO A 260 32.57 -0.34 32.44
C PRO A 260 34.02 -0.83 32.30
N ALA A 261 34.30 -1.64 31.27
CA ALA A 261 35.66 -2.02 30.89
C ALA A 261 35.98 -1.52 29.47
N ASN A 262 37.12 -0.84 29.38
CA ASN A 262 37.75 -0.29 28.18
C ASN A 262 38.22 -1.37 27.18
N ASN A 263 38.27 -0.96 25.90
CA ASN A 263 38.98 -1.45 24.69
C ASN A 263 40.37 -2.12 24.93
N PRO A 264 41.11 -2.72 23.92
CA PRO A 264 40.85 -2.90 22.47
C PRO A 264 41.36 -4.24 21.85
N ALA A 265 41.24 -4.34 20.51
CA ALA A 265 42.20 -4.95 19.56
C ALA A 265 42.10 -6.45 19.14
N HIS A 266 41.91 -6.60 17.82
CA HIS A 266 42.64 -7.46 16.87
C HIS A 266 42.50 -9.01 16.82
N THR A 267 42.44 -9.47 15.56
CA THR A 267 43.01 -10.71 14.96
C THR A 267 42.07 -11.90 14.63
N LEU A 268 41.66 -11.93 13.36
CA LEU A 268 41.76 -13.02 12.36
C LEU A 268 41.66 -14.52 12.74
N LEU A 269 40.99 -15.21 11.79
CA LEU A 269 41.28 -16.53 11.21
C LEU A 269 40.69 -17.81 11.84
N ASN A 270 39.79 -18.38 11.05
CA ASN A 270 39.70 -19.77 10.60
C ASN A 270 39.37 -20.93 11.57
N ASN A 271 38.31 -21.62 11.13
CA ASN A 271 38.19 -23.07 10.96
C ASN A 271 37.64 -23.96 12.09
N ARG A 272 36.73 -24.82 11.62
CA ARG A 272 36.28 -26.14 12.13
C ARG A 272 35.09 -26.15 13.10
N LEU A 273 33.97 -26.56 12.51
CA LEU A 273 32.92 -27.36 13.16
C LEU A 273 33.53 -28.54 13.94
N PRO A 274 32.85 -28.94 15.02
CA PRO A 274 32.36 -30.32 15.06
C PRO A 274 30.86 -30.43 15.35
N LEU A 275 30.25 -31.42 14.71
CA LEU A 275 28.91 -31.94 14.95
C LEU A 275 28.72 -32.34 16.43
N GLY A 276 27.59 -31.95 17.02
CA GLY A 276 27.20 -32.46 18.34
C GLY A 276 25.86 -31.92 18.86
N LEU A 277 24.85 -32.81 18.82
CA LEU A 277 23.63 -32.84 19.64
C LEU A 277 22.55 -31.74 19.47
N ALA A 278 21.50 -32.15 18.77
CA ALA A 278 20.12 -32.13 19.20
C ALA A 278 19.66 -30.94 20.07
N ASN A 279 19.05 -29.95 19.42
CA ASN A 279 17.95 -29.24 20.03
C ASN A 279 16.87 -29.03 18.97
N ARG A 280 15.76 -29.77 19.09
CA ARG A 280 14.54 -29.57 18.30
C ARG A 280 13.96 -28.21 18.67
N ARG A 281 14.52 -27.14 18.12
CA ARG A 281 13.84 -25.85 18.06
C ARG A 281 12.68 -26.05 17.12
N ARG A 282 11.45 -25.95 17.65
CA ARG A 282 10.26 -25.67 16.84
C ARG A 282 10.63 -24.46 15.98
N ALA A 283 10.92 -24.69 14.71
CA ALA A 283 11.03 -23.63 13.74
C ALA A 283 9.63 -23.00 13.69
N TRP A 284 9.47 -21.85 14.32
CA TRP A 284 8.37 -20.97 14.02
C TRP A 284 8.53 -20.65 12.54
N ILE A 285 7.74 -21.30 11.68
CA ILE A 285 7.68 -20.94 10.27
C ILE A 285 7.09 -19.52 10.26
N PRO A 286 7.85 -18.49 9.88
CA PRO A 286 7.28 -17.15 9.83
C PRO A 286 6.18 -17.17 8.76
N ILE A 287 4.93 -17.03 9.20
CA ILE A 287 3.80 -16.78 8.30
C ILE A 287 3.85 -15.28 8.00
N ALA A 288 4.28 -14.92 6.79
CA ALA A 288 4.18 -13.55 6.31
C ALA A 288 2.81 -13.36 5.64
N ALA A 289 2.09 -12.31 6.02
CA ALA A 289 0.75 -12.01 5.52
C ALA A 289 0.78 -10.67 4.77
N TYR A 290 0.36 -10.61 3.51
CA TYR A 290 0.45 -9.43 2.67
C TYR A 290 -0.93 -8.89 2.36
N ASN A 291 -1.14 -7.59 2.57
CA ASN A 291 -2.44 -6.95 2.40
C ASN A 291 -2.42 -5.99 1.20
N ALA A 292 -3.56 -5.88 0.54
CA ALA A 292 -3.78 -4.95 -0.56
C ALA A 292 -5.19 -4.37 -0.52
N ILE A 293 -5.35 -3.08 -0.84
CA ILE A 293 -6.66 -2.42 -0.92
C ILE A 293 -6.92 -1.80 -2.31
N ALA A 294 -8.18 -1.81 -2.72
CA ALA A 294 -8.69 -1.04 -3.85
C ALA A 294 -9.98 -0.32 -3.47
N THR A 295 -10.21 0.86 -4.06
CA THR A 295 -11.41 1.69 -3.87
C THR A 295 -11.86 2.27 -5.21
N HIS A 296 -13.16 2.45 -5.42
CA HIS A 296 -13.68 3.10 -6.62
C HIS A 296 -13.34 4.61 -6.59
N SER A 297 -12.55 5.12 -7.55
CA SER A 297 -12.28 6.56 -7.71
C SER A 297 -13.12 7.11 -8.88
N SER A 298 -14.22 7.80 -8.59
CA SER A 298 -15.01 8.48 -9.63
C SER A 298 -14.38 9.84 -9.96
N THR A 299 -13.35 9.85 -10.80
CA THR A 299 -12.93 11.08 -11.50
C THR A 299 -13.34 10.94 -12.97
N ARG A 300 -14.59 11.30 -13.28
CA ARG A 300 -14.98 11.56 -14.67
C ARG A 300 -14.28 12.83 -15.12
N ASN A 301 -13.20 12.70 -15.89
CA ASN A 301 -12.67 13.81 -16.68
C ASN A 301 -13.75 14.22 -17.69
N ARG A 302 -14.43 15.35 -17.47
CA ARG A 302 -15.12 16.05 -18.55
C ARG A 302 -14.05 16.78 -19.37
N PRO A 303 -14.03 16.65 -20.71
CA PRO A 303 -13.19 17.49 -21.53
C PRO A 303 -13.62 18.96 -21.40
N PRO A 304 -12.71 19.93 -21.54
CA PRO A 304 -13.04 21.34 -21.50
C PRO A 304 -14.01 21.67 -22.63
N SER A 305 -15.15 22.28 -22.29
CA SER A 305 -16.05 22.88 -23.27
C SER A 305 -15.32 24.04 -23.96
N THR A 306 -15.15 23.95 -25.27
CA THR A 306 -14.82 25.09 -26.13
C THR A 306 -15.90 26.16 -25.97
N ALA A 307 -15.55 27.32 -25.42
CA ALA A 307 -16.38 28.51 -25.48
C ALA A 307 -15.94 29.35 -26.70
N ASN A 308 -16.90 29.60 -27.58
CA ASN A 308 -16.88 30.70 -28.54
C ASN A 308 -16.97 32.04 -27.80
#